data_AF-A0A127T6V2-F1
#
_entry.id   AF-A0A127T6V2-F1
#
_cell.length_a   1.000
_cell.length_b   1.000
_cell.length_c   1.000
_cell.angle_alpha   90.00
_cell.angle_beta   90.00
_cell.angle_gamma   90.00
#
_symmetry.space_group_name_H-M   'P 1'
#
loop_
_entity.id
_entity.type
_entity.pdbx_description
1 polymer ?
#
loop_
_entity_poly.entity_id
_entity_poly.type
_entity_poly.pdbx_seq_one_letter_code
_entity_poly.pdbx_strand_id
1 'polypeptide(L)' 'MIQYIRIQNFRSVKDIALELGPLNIVFGPNGCGKSN' A
#
# COMPACT_ATOMS: atom_id res chain seq x y z
N MET A 1 1.35 16.66 -1.79
CA MET A 1 2.00 15.51 -1.15
C MET A 1 0.91 14.57 -0.66
N ILE A 2 0.97 13.28 -1.00
CA ILE A 2 -0.05 12.31 -0.55
C ILE A 2 0.26 11.97 0.90
N GLN A 3 -0.74 12.09 1.77
CA GLN A 3 -0.59 11.82 3.21
C GLN A 3 -1.31 10.55 3.64
N TYR A 4 -2.27 10.06 2.84
CA TYR A 4 -3.06 8.89 3.17
C TYR A 4 -3.44 8.14 1.91
N ILE A 5 -3.49 6.80 1.99
CA ILE A 5 -4.05 5.93 0.96
C ILE A 5 -5.07 4.96 1.56
N ARG A 6 -6.19 4.76 0.85
CA ARG A 6 -7.14 3.67 1.08
C ARG A 6 -7.31 2.90 -0.21
N ILE A 7 -7.07 1.59 -0.16
CA ILE A 7 -7.22 0.69 -1.28
C ILE A 7 -8.20 -0.40 -0.87
N GLN A 8 -9.27 -0.56 -1.65
CA GLN A 8 -10.28 -1.61 -1.43
C GLN A 8 -10.55 -2.35 -2.74
N ASN A 9 -10.51 -3.68 -2.68
CA ASN A 9 -10.79 -4.59 -3.80
C ASN A 9 -10.03 -4.25 -5.10
N PHE A 10 -8.74 -3.90 -4.98
CA PHE A 10 -7.88 -3.62 -6.13
C PHE A 10 -6.82 -4.70 -6.29
N ARG A 11 -6.87 -5.44 -7.41
CA ARG A 11 -5.97 -6.56 -7.71
C ARG A 11 -5.90 -7.54 -6.54
N SER A 12 -4.72 -7.74 -5.94
CA SER A 12 -4.52 -8.63 -4.80
C SER A 12 -4.75 -7.95 -3.44
N VAL A 13 -5.06 -6.65 -3.40
CA VAL A 13 -5.34 -5.91 -2.17
C VAL A 13 -6.85 -5.85 -1.90
N LYS A 14 -7.28 -6.55 -0.84
CA LYS A 14 -8.67 -6.55 -0.39
C LYS A 14 -9.04 -5.27 0.36
N ASP A 15 -8.24 -4.89 1.36
CA ASP A 15 -8.43 -3.66 2.13
C ASP A 15 -7.11 -3.23 2.79
N ILE A 16 -6.61 -2.04 2.46
CA ILE A 16 -5.43 -1.40 3.07
C ILE A 16 -5.75 0.07 3.33
N ALA A 17 -5.41 0.55 4.52
CA ALA A 17 -5.42 1.95 4.91
C ALA A 17 -4.03 2.30 5.48
N LEU A 18 -3.37 3.34 4.96
CA LEU A 18 -2.04 3.73 5.41
C LEU A 18 -1.86 5.24 5.41
N GLU A 19 -1.34 5.78 6.51
CA GLU A 19 -0.78 7.12 6.58
C GLU A 19 0.64 7.10 6.00
N LEU A 20 0.99 8.12 5.22
CA LEU A 20 2.27 8.24 4.55
C LEU A 20 3.15 9.29 5.22
N GLY A 21 4.36 8.88 5.57
CA GLY A 21 5.42 9.77 6.01
C GLY A 21 6.21 10.36 4.84
N PRO A 22 7.21 11.22 5.13
CA PRO A 22 8.14 11.74 4.12
C PRO A 22 9.01 10.66 3.47
N LEU A 23 9.16 9.49 4.10
CA LEU A 23 9.79 8.29 3.55
C LEU A 23 9.00 7.06 4.02
N ASN A 24 8.59 6.21 3.07
CA ASN A 24 7.87 4.97 3.35
C ASN A 24 8.63 3.81 2.71
N ILE A 25 9.02 2.81 3.50
CA ILE A 25 9.68 1.60 3.02
C ILE A 25 8.67 0.47 3.07
N VAL A 26 8.36 -0.12 1.92
CA VAL A 26 7.42 -1.24 1.80
C VAL A 26 8.20 -2.50 1.42
N PHE A 27 8.15 -3.53 2.26
CA PHE A 27 8.88 -4.78 2.09
C PHE A 27 7.97 -6.01 2.24
N GLY A 28 8.42 -7.15 1.74
CA GLY A 28 7.68 -8.41 1.77
C GLY A 28 7.92 -9.29 0.53
N PRO A 29 7.46 -10.55 0.53
CA PRO A 29 7.68 -11.51 -0.56
C PRO A 29 7.16 -11.03 -1.93
N ASN A 30 7.67 -11.60 -3.02
CA ASN A 30 7.15 -11.30 -4.36
C ASN A 30 5.66 -11.67 -4.48
N GLY A 31 4.87 -10.82 -5.14
CA GLY A 31 3.44 -11.01 -5.29
C GLY A 31 2.56 -10.57 -4.11
N CYS A 32 3.12 -10.11 -2.98
CA CYS A 32 2.32 -9.73 -1.80
C CYS A 32 1.60 -8.36 -1.91
N GLY A 33 1.60 -7.72 -3.08
CA GLY A 33 0.84 -6.48 -3.32
C GLY A 33 1.61 -5.16 -3.17
N LYS A 34 2.95 -5.19 -3.02
CA LYS A 34 3.79 -3.98 -2.84
C LYS A 34 3.75 -2.99 -4.01
N SER A 35 3.54 -3.48 -5.23
CA SER A 35 3.55 -2.67 -6.46
C SER A 35 2.15 -2.43 -7.03
N ASN A 36 1.11 -2.88 -6.33
CA ASN A 36 -0.28 -2.60 -6.73
C ASN A 36 -0.63 -1.14 -6.45
#